data_AF-A0A9E3ZBS5-F1
#
_entry.id   AF-A0A9E3ZBS5-F1
#
_cell.length_a   1.000
_cell.length_b   1.000
_cell.length_c   1.000
_cell.angle_alpha   90.00
_cell.angle_beta   90.00
_cell.angle_gamma   90.00
#
_symmetry.space_group_name_H-M   'P 1'
#
loop_
_entity.id
_entity.type
_entity.pdbx_description
1 polymer ?
#
loop_
_entity_poly.entity_id
_entity_poly.type
_entity_poly.pdbx_seq_one_letter_code
_entity_poly.pdbx_strand_id
1 'polypeptide(L)'
;RIVDFEQGDDGLLELVCVGEQRVEIAATTAEADNLMRAEVLTLATPPAQPLPTDLAWMARLLDEVLARVGAPYDRLSTATPTADHVAARLVELLPLPLSEKQALFDEPDAVERAFRLAGLINPHGEEVTVV
;
A
#
# COMPACT_ATOMS: atom_id res chain seq x y z
N ARG A 1 -12.59 6.59 -0.64
CA ARG A 1 -13.55 7.55 -0.04
C ARG A 1 -12.85 8.66 0.73
N ILE A 2 -13.38 9.89 0.69
CA ILE A 2 -13.00 10.99 1.59
C ILE A 2 -13.65 10.73 2.96
N VAL A 3 -12.85 10.73 4.03
CA VAL A 3 -13.32 10.42 5.39
C VAL A 3 -13.28 11.63 6.32
N ASP A 4 -12.47 12.62 5.99
CA ASP A 4 -12.41 13.91 6.67
C ASP A 4 -11.94 14.99 5.70
N PHE A 5 -12.30 16.24 5.98
CA PHE A 5 -11.80 17.40 5.25
C PHE A 5 -11.82 18.64 6.13
N GLU A 6 -10.78 19.46 6.03
CA GLU A 6 -10.69 20.73 6.74
C GLU A 6 -9.96 21.79 5.91
N GLN A 7 -10.09 23.05 6.31
CA GLN A 7 -9.31 24.13 5.74
C GLN A 7 -8.04 24.27 6.58
N GLY A 8 -6.88 24.04 5.96
CA GLY A 8 -5.58 24.19 6.59
C GLY A 8 -5.29 25.65 6.94
N ASP A 9 -4.26 25.85 7.78
CA ASP A 9 -3.84 27.18 8.25
C ASP A 9 -3.40 28.12 7.10
N ASP A 10 -3.05 27.56 5.94
CA ASP A 10 -2.69 28.29 4.72
C ASP A 10 -3.90 28.59 3.82
N GLY A 11 -5.11 28.18 4.23
CA GLY A 11 -6.35 28.35 3.50
C GLY A 11 -6.61 27.28 2.44
N LEU A 12 -5.72 26.31 2.26
CA LEU A 12 -5.91 25.19 1.32
C LEU A 12 -6.84 24.11 1.91
N LEU A 13 -7.42 23.29 1.04
CA LEU A 13 -8.25 22.16 1.43
C LEU A 13 -7.37 20.96 1.75
N GLU A 14 -7.46 20.47 2.98
CA GLU A 14 -6.83 19.23 3.41
C GLU A 14 -7.87 18.11 3.39
N LEU A 15 -7.48 16.95 2.85
CA LEU A 15 -8.35 15.78 2.72
C LEU A 15 -7.71 14.56 3.37
N VAL A 16 -8.50 13.87 4.20
CA VAL A 16 -8.15 12.52 4.66
C VAL A 16 -8.95 11.53 3.84
N CYS A 17 -8.24 10.62 3.19
CA CYS A 17 -8.82 9.61 2.32
C CYS A 17 -8.48 8.19 2.79
N VAL A 18 -9.42 7.28 2.56
CA VAL A 18 -9.20 5.83 2.72
C VAL A 18 -9.35 5.18 1.35
N GLY A 19 -8.32 4.45 0.92
CA GLY A 19 -8.40 3.55 -0.23
C GLY A 19 -9.32 2.38 0.08
N GLU A 20 -10.22 2.04 -0.84
CA GLU A 20 -11.27 1.02 -0.59
C GLU A 20 -11.21 -0.13 -1.57
N GLN A 21 -11.19 0.18 -2.87
CA GLN A 21 -11.22 -0.83 -3.91
C GLN A 21 -10.31 -0.42 -5.06
N ARG A 22 -9.63 -1.41 -5.63
CA ARG A 22 -8.83 -1.22 -6.85
C ARG A 22 -9.77 -1.06 -8.04
N VAL A 23 -9.39 -0.17 -8.94
CA VAL A 23 -10.12 0.07 -10.17
C VAL A 23 -9.15 0.08 -11.33
N GLU A 24 -9.60 -0.40 -12.48
CA GLU A 24 -8.91 -0.23 -13.75
C GLU A 24 -9.47 1.01 -14.45
N ILE A 25 -8.59 1.89 -14.93
CA ILE A 25 -8.98 3.09 -15.68
C ILE A 25 -9.11 2.69 -17.15
N ALA A 26 -10.33 2.74 -17.69
CA ALA A 26 -10.60 2.34 -19.07
C ALA A 26 -10.38 3.49 -20.07
N ALA A 27 -10.97 4.65 -19.80
CA ALA A 27 -10.84 5.84 -20.64
C ALA A 27 -10.84 7.08 -19.76
N THR A 28 -10.09 8.11 -20.17
CA THR A 28 -10.05 9.41 -19.49
C THR A 28 -10.49 10.53 -20.41
N THR A 29 -11.17 11.53 -19.85
CA THR A 29 -11.61 12.74 -20.54
C THR A 29 -11.33 13.96 -19.67
N ALA A 30 -11.02 15.10 -20.29
CA ALA A 30 -10.92 16.38 -19.60
C ALA A 30 -12.21 17.17 -19.81
N GLU A 31 -12.81 17.68 -18.73
CA GLU A 31 -13.94 18.61 -18.81
C GLU A 31 -13.49 20.02 -19.19
N ALA A 32 -14.45 20.93 -19.41
CA ALA A 32 -14.17 22.30 -19.87
C ALA A 32 -13.31 23.13 -18.90
N ASP A 33 -13.30 22.75 -17.62
CA ASP A 33 -12.48 23.34 -16.55
C ASP A 33 -11.16 22.57 -16.32
N ASN A 34 -10.84 21.59 -17.17
CA ASN A 34 -9.73 20.64 -17.06
C ASN A 34 -9.85 19.62 -15.92
N LEU A 35 -11.04 19.42 -15.33
CA LEU A 35 -11.27 18.30 -14.44
C LEU A 35 -11.13 16.98 -15.22
N MET A 36 -10.20 16.14 -14.79
CA MET A 36 -10.04 14.80 -15.37
C MET A 36 -11.13 13.87 -14.84
N ARG A 37 -11.87 13.26 -15.76
CA ARG A 37 -12.83 12.18 -15.49
C ARG A 37 -12.37 10.88 -16.11
N ALA A 38 -12.78 9.78 -15.50
CA ALA A 38 -12.45 8.45 -15.98
C ALA A 38 -13.65 7.51 -15.91
N GLU A 39 -13.79 6.67 -16.94
CA GLU A 39 -14.57 5.45 -16.84
C GLU A 39 -13.71 4.40 -16.13
N VAL A 40 -14.27 3.77 -15.09
CA VAL A 40 -13.54 2.81 -14.25
C VAL A 40 -14.25 1.48 -14.15
N LEU A 41 -13.47 0.41 -14.16
CA LEU A 41 -13.93 -0.94 -13.86
C LEU A 41 -13.46 -1.32 -12.46
N THR A 42 -14.42 -1.66 -11.61
CA THR A 42 -14.14 -2.10 -10.25
C THR A 42 -13.54 -3.49 -10.25
N LEU A 43 -12.32 -3.64 -9.70
CA LEU A 43 -11.65 -4.93 -9.59
C LEU A 43 -12.12 -5.66 -8.32
N ALA A 44 -12.36 -6.96 -8.43
CA ALA A 44 -12.75 -7.76 -7.28
C ALA A 44 -11.60 -7.84 -6.27
N THR A 45 -11.92 -7.71 -4.98
CA THR A 45 -10.94 -7.94 -3.91
C THR A 45 -10.65 -9.43 -3.82
N PRO A 46 -9.40 -9.87 -4.03
CA PRO A 46 -9.04 -11.27 -3.86
C PRO A 46 -9.26 -11.73 -2.41
N PRO A 47 -9.52 -13.01 -2.15
CA PRO A 47 -9.58 -13.52 -0.80
C PRO A 47 -8.24 -13.30 -0.09
N ALA A 48 -8.30 -13.00 1.21
CA ALA A 48 -7.09 -12.83 2.01
C ALA A 48 -6.32 -14.16 2.08
N GLN A 49 -5.01 -14.08 1.81
CA GLN A 49 -4.11 -15.22 1.85
C GLN A 49 -3.20 -15.14 3.09
N PRO A 50 -2.92 -16.25 3.78
CA PRO A 50 -1.95 -16.26 4.88
C PRO A 50 -0.57 -15.90 4.35
N LEU A 51 0.24 -15.23 5.19
CA LEU A 51 1.63 -14.98 4.86
C LEU A 51 2.42 -16.31 4.87
N PRO A 52 3.14 -16.66 3.80
CA PRO A 52 3.99 -17.84 3.80
C PRO A 52 5.04 -17.79 4.93
N THR A 53 5.35 -18.94 5.51
CA THR A 53 6.33 -19.04 6.62
C THR A 53 7.69 -18.47 6.24
N ASP A 54 8.13 -18.67 4.99
CA ASP A 54 9.40 -18.17 4.46
C ASP A 54 9.46 -16.63 4.46
N LEU A 55 8.31 -15.96 4.50
CA LEU A 55 8.17 -14.50 4.55
C LEU A 55 7.80 -13.98 5.94
N ALA A 56 7.81 -14.81 6.99
CA ALA A 56 7.48 -14.38 8.35
C ALA A 56 8.39 -13.26 8.88
N TRP A 57 9.58 -13.09 8.31
CA TRP A 57 10.45 -11.96 8.61
C TRP A 57 9.88 -10.61 8.14
N MET A 58 9.07 -10.59 7.06
CA MET A 58 8.46 -9.35 6.58
C MET A 58 7.40 -8.82 7.54
N ALA A 59 6.69 -9.69 8.26
CA ALA A 59 5.76 -9.27 9.30
C ALA A 59 6.51 -8.58 10.46
N ARG A 60 7.65 -9.14 10.89
CA ARG A 60 8.51 -8.53 11.91
C ARG A 60 9.07 -7.18 11.44
N LEU A 61 9.53 -7.13 10.19
CA LEU A 61 9.97 -5.88 9.56
C LEU A 61 8.85 -4.82 9.56
N LEU A 62 7.62 -5.21 9.23
CA LEU A 62 6.48 -4.30 9.28
C LEU A 62 6.27 -3.75 10.69
N ASP A 63 6.28 -4.60 11.72
CA ASP A 63 6.12 -4.14 13.11
C ASP A 63 7.24 -3.17 13.52
N GLU A 64 8.49 -3.43 13.13
CA GLU A 64 9.62 -2.52 13.37
C GLU A 64 9.43 -1.17 12.67
N VAL A 65 9.00 -1.19 11.40
CA VAL A 65 8.72 0.03 10.63
C VAL A 65 7.58 0.82 11.28
N LEU A 66 6.48 0.16 11.64
CA LEU A 66 5.32 0.79 12.30
C LEU A 66 5.69 1.41 13.65
N ALA A 67 6.51 0.71 14.44
CA ALA A 67 7.02 1.24 15.71
C ALA A 67 7.92 2.48 15.51
N ARG A 68 8.70 2.52 14.41
CA ARG A 68 9.54 3.67 14.06
C ARG A 68 8.74 4.89 13.63
N VAL A 69 7.73 4.70 12.76
CA VAL A 69 6.91 5.81 12.25
C VAL A 69 5.92 6.32 13.30
N GLY A 70 5.50 5.47 14.25
CA GLY A 70 4.64 5.86 15.36
C GLY A 70 3.21 6.22 14.95
N ALA A 71 2.51 6.94 15.83
CA ALA A 71 1.13 7.35 15.60
C ALA A 71 1.02 8.33 14.41
N PRO A 72 -0.04 8.23 13.57
CA PRO A 72 -1.19 7.34 13.69
C PRO A 72 -1.02 6.02 12.90
N TYR A 73 0.20 5.64 12.51
CA TYR A 73 0.45 4.45 11.69
C TYR A 73 0.57 3.17 12.51
N ASP A 74 0.97 3.27 13.77
CA ASP A 74 0.98 2.18 14.76
C ASP A 74 -0.33 1.37 14.80
N ARG A 75 -1.49 2.01 14.62
CA ARG A 75 -2.82 1.38 14.54
C ARG A 75 -2.99 0.39 13.37
N LEU A 76 -2.05 0.38 12.43
CA LEU A 76 -2.04 -0.52 11.29
C LEU A 76 -1.45 -1.89 11.65
N SER A 77 -0.80 -2.06 12.81
CA SER A 77 -0.33 -3.39 13.24
C SER A 77 -1.51 -4.30 13.57
N THR A 78 -1.34 -5.60 13.33
CA THR A 78 -2.35 -6.63 13.59
C THR A 78 -1.70 -7.91 14.08
N ALA A 79 -2.37 -8.62 14.98
CA ALA A 79 -1.86 -9.85 15.58
C ALA A 79 -1.75 -11.03 14.59
N THR A 80 -2.55 -11.01 13.52
CA THR A 80 -2.57 -12.06 12.49
C THR A 80 -2.51 -11.44 11.10
N PRO A 81 -1.33 -10.94 10.68
CA PRO A 81 -1.20 -10.26 9.41
C PRO A 81 -1.25 -11.24 8.24
N THR A 82 -2.00 -10.89 7.20
CA THR A 82 -2.10 -11.63 5.93
C THR A 82 -0.99 -11.19 4.97
N ALA A 83 -0.74 -11.96 3.90
CA ALA A 83 0.22 -11.57 2.87
C ALA A 83 -0.14 -10.20 2.26
N ASP A 84 -1.42 -9.97 2.01
CA ASP A 84 -1.95 -8.72 1.44
C ASP A 84 -1.65 -7.53 2.36
N HIS A 85 -1.95 -7.69 3.66
CA HIS A 85 -1.71 -6.69 4.68
C HIS A 85 -0.22 -6.30 4.76
N VAL A 86 0.67 -7.30 4.90
CA VAL A 86 2.11 -7.05 5.05
C VAL A 86 2.67 -6.36 3.81
N ALA A 87 2.37 -6.90 2.63
CA ALA A 87 2.89 -6.34 1.38
C ALA A 87 2.37 -4.91 1.14
N ALA A 88 1.08 -4.64 1.33
CA ALA A 88 0.52 -3.32 1.09
C ALA A 88 1.12 -2.25 2.02
N ARG A 89 1.23 -2.53 3.32
CA ARG A 89 1.80 -1.57 4.28
C ARG A 89 3.27 -1.32 4.03
N LEU A 90 4.07 -2.35 3.75
CA LEU A 90 5.49 -2.17 3.44
C LEU A 90 5.68 -1.39 2.13
N VAL A 91 4.88 -1.63 1.08
CA VAL A 91 4.95 -0.85 -0.18
C VAL A 91 4.62 0.63 0.05
N GLU A 92 3.64 0.91 0.89
CA GLU A 92 3.28 2.29 1.25
C GLU A 92 4.41 3.00 2.00
N LEU A 93 4.96 2.34 3.01
CA LEU A 93 5.90 2.94 3.97
C LEU A 93 7.36 2.98 3.48
N LEU A 94 7.78 1.99 2.69
CA LEU A 94 9.16 1.92 2.23
C LEU A 94 9.44 2.92 1.09
N PRO A 95 10.67 3.47 1.01
CA PRO A 95 11.08 4.42 -0.03
C PRO A 95 11.42 3.71 -1.35
N LEU A 96 10.44 3.00 -1.92
CA LEU A 96 10.58 2.33 -3.21
C LEU A 96 10.36 3.31 -4.39
N PRO A 97 11.02 3.11 -5.53
CA PRO A 97 10.71 3.84 -6.76
C PRO A 97 9.22 3.73 -7.11
N LEU A 98 8.61 4.81 -7.60
CA LEU A 98 7.18 4.83 -7.93
C LEU A 98 6.79 3.72 -8.92
N SER A 99 7.66 3.42 -9.89
CA SER A 99 7.45 2.33 -10.85
C SER A 99 7.35 0.96 -10.19
N GLU A 100 8.14 0.69 -9.15
CA GLU A 100 8.04 -0.56 -8.40
C GLU A 100 6.80 -0.60 -7.53
N LYS A 101 6.43 0.53 -6.89
CA LYS A 101 5.15 0.62 -6.14
C LYS A 101 3.97 0.33 -7.04
N GLN A 102 3.95 0.89 -8.25
CA GLN A 102 2.91 0.65 -9.25
C GLN A 102 2.88 -0.82 -9.67
N ALA A 103 4.04 -1.38 -10.06
CA ALA A 103 4.10 -2.76 -10.53
C ALA A 103 3.75 -3.78 -9.43
N LEU A 104 3.99 -3.46 -8.15
CA LEU A 104 3.51 -4.24 -7.02
C LEU A 104 1.99 -4.05 -6.82
N PHE A 105 1.47 -2.83 -6.90
CA PHE A 105 0.02 -2.58 -6.78
C PHE A 105 -0.81 -3.35 -7.83
N ASP A 106 -0.25 -3.48 -9.04
CA ASP A 106 -0.87 -4.18 -10.17
C ASP A 106 -0.81 -5.71 -10.05
N GLU A 107 0.02 -6.27 -9.17
CA GLU A 107 0.06 -7.71 -8.91
C GLU A 107 -1.18 -8.11 -8.09
N PRO A 108 -2.15 -8.86 -8.66
CA PRO A 108 -3.37 -9.22 -7.93
C PRO A 108 -3.13 -10.24 -6.83
N ASP A 109 -2.15 -11.14 -6.98
CA ASP A 109 -1.87 -12.19 -6.01
C ASP A 109 -1.05 -11.64 -4.83
N ALA A 110 -1.60 -11.74 -3.63
CA ALA A 110 -0.98 -11.19 -2.44
C ALA A 110 0.32 -11.90 -2.04
N VAL A 111 0.43 -13.20 -2.31
CA VAL A 111 1.62 -14.01 -1.98
C VAL A 111 2.72 -13.73 -3.00
N GLU A 112 2.41 -13.71 -4.29
CA GLU A 112 3.37 -13.35 -5.34
C GLU A 112 3.90 -11.93 -5.13
N ARG A 113 3.01 -10.98 -4.83
CA ARG A 113 3.40 -9.60 -4.48
C ARG A 113 4.32 -9.54 -3.27
N ALA A 114 4.07 -10.34 -2.24
CA ALA A 114 4.92 -10.41 -1.06
C ALA A 114 6.31 -10.98 -1.38
N PHE A 115 6.40 -12.05 -2.19
CA PHE A 115 7.69 -12.59 -2.65
C PHE A 115 8.47 -11.61 -3.52
N ARG A 116 7.78 -10.92 -4.45
CA ARG A 116 8.43 -9.90 -5.27
C ARG A 116 8.97 -8.77 -4.42
N LEU A 117 8.19 -8.26 -3.47
CA LEU A 117 8.63 -7.24 -2.53
C LEU A 117 9.81 -7.72 -1.67
N ALA A 118 9.76 -8.97 -1.19
CA ALA A 118 10.86 -9.58 -0.44
C ALA A 118 12.18 -9.52 -1.21
N GLY A 119 12.17 -9.85 -2.51
CA GLY A 119 13.35 -9.78 -3.38
C GLY A 119 13.88 -8.37 -3.59
N LEU A 120 13.02 -7.34 -3.54
CA LEU A 120 13.44 -5.93 -3.62
C LEU A 120 14.09 -5.45 -2.32
N ILE A 121 13.54 -5.85 -1.18
CA ILE A 121 14.04 -5.47 0.15
C ILE A 121 15.35 -6.20 0.46
N ASN A 122 15.39 -7.49 0.13
CA ASN A 122 16.47 -8.38 0.48
C ASN A 122 16.92 -9.25 -0.70
N PRO A 123 17.67 -8.67 -1.65
CA PRO A 123 18.09 -9.38 -2.86
C PRO A 123 19.06 -10.54 -2.60
N HIS A 124 19.67 -10.62 -1.40
CA HIS A 124 20.69 -11.61 -1.07
C HIS A 124 20.29 -12.59 0.06
N GLY A 125 19.10 -12.44 0.66
CA GLY A 125 18.62 -13.32 1.73
C GLY A 125 19.27 -13.08 3.10
N GLU A 126 19.82 -11.89 3.36
CA GLU A 126 20.46 -11.52 4.64
C GLU A 126 19.44 -10.99 5.67
N GLU A 127 19.78 -10.92 6.95
CA GLU A 127 18.90 -10.30 7.94
C GLU A 127 18.74 -8.80 7.66
N VAL A 128 17.54 -8.39 7.25
CA VAL A 128 17.20 -6.98 7.03
C VAL A 128 17.01 -6.31 8.38
N THR A 129 17.99 -5.52 8.82
CA THR A 129 17.85 -4.63 9.98
C THR A 129 17.55 -3.22 9.47
N VAL A 130 16.43 -2.64 9.89
CA VAL A 130 16.14 -1.24 9.57
C VAL A 130 17.04 -0.36 10.44
N VAL A 131 17.98 0.37 9.84
CA VAL A 131 18.87 1.35 10.51
C VAL A 131 18.13 2.66 10.80
#